data_AF-A0AA85K184-F1
#
_entry.id   AF-A0AA85K184-F1
#
_cell.length_a   1.000
_cell.length_b   1.000
_cell.length_c   1.000
_cell.angle_alpha   90.00
_cell.angle_beta   90.00
_cell.angle_gamma   90.00
#
_symmetry.space_group_name_H-M   'P 1'
#
loop_
_entity.id
_entity.type
_entity.pdbx_description
1 polymer ?
#
loop_
_entity_poly.entity_id
_entity_poly.type
_entity_poly.pdbx_seq_one_letter_code
_entity_poly.pdbx_strand_id
1 'polypeptide(L)'
;MTDEPLIIKGVTAIPVSFKAGLTHFMYAKKLRKNGILIYNVHPLMDARSLFEFFKSFGEITSLRYSPPEAQAVFEFDTVECVDKILSTPLTKIYEFKLTDIHMPDRHINQNPEWVKDYQKSKSDSETVLQDYFKKRIESSKKPDDDGWITVTKGIRP
;
A
#
# COMPACT_ATOMS: atom_id res chain seq x y z
N MET A 1 -20.12 4.32 -28.67
CA MET A 1 -19.05 4.52 -27.67
C MET A 1 -17.74 4.37 -28.41
N THR A 2 -16.83 5.32 -28.26
CA THR A 2 -15.55 5.37 -28.97
C THR A 2 -14.69 4.15 -28.61
N ASP A 3 -14.32 3.36 -29.60
CA ASP A 3 -13.47 2.16 -29.47
C ASP A 3 -11.98 2.54 -29.37
N GLU A 4 -11.72 3.71 -28.80
CA GLU A 4 -10.39 4.30 -28.70
C GLU A 4 -9.76 3.97 -27.34
N PRO A 5 -8.43 3.81 -27.29
CA PRO A 5 -7.72 3.68 -26.04
C PRO A 5 -7.85 4.96 -25.20
N LEU A 6 -8.09 4.80 -23.90
CA LEU A 6 -8.04 5.93 -22.97
C LEU A 6 -6.58 6.25 -22.66
N ILE A 7 -6.08 7.39 -23.16
CA ILE A 7 -4.71 7.84 -22.95
C ILE A 7 -4.71 9.08 -22.05
N ILE A 8 -4.05 8.99 -20.90
CA ILE A 8 -3.91 10.09 -19.93
C ILE A 8 -2.42 10.42 -19.81
N LYS A 9 -2.01 11.63 -20.20
CA LYS A 9 -0.59 12.07 -20.09
C LYS A 9 0.42 11.07 -20.70
N GLY A 10 0.05 10.41 -21.79
CA GLY A 10 0.91 9.44 -22.49
C GLY A 10 0.97 8.05 -21.84
N VAL A 11 0.06 7.72 -20.93
CA VAL A 11 -0.16 6.36 -20.45
C VAL A 11 -1.53 5.82 -20.90
N THR A 12 -1.58 4.60 -21.40
CA THR A 12 -2.81 3.92 -21.83
C THR A 12 -3.42 3.17 -20.66
N ALA A 13 -4.72 3.37 -20.41
CA ALA A 13 -5.45 2.61 -19.40
C ALA A 13 -5.79 1.20 -19.90
N ILE A 14 -5.56 0.20 -19.04
CA ILE A 14 -5.90 -1.20 -19.27
C ILE A 14 -6.92 -1.60 -18.19
N PRO A 15 -8.22 -1.65 -18.54
CA PRO A 15 -9.24 -2.09 -17.60
C PRO A 15 -9.20 -3.61 -17.44
N VAL A 16 -9.14 -4.05 -16.19
CA VAL A 16 -9.24 -5.46 -15.81
C VAL A 16 -10.34 -5.65 -14.79
N SER A 17 -11.11 -6.73 -14.90
CA SER A 17 -12.13 -7.09 -13.93
C SER A 17 -11.63 -8.19 -13.00
N PHE A 18 -12.00 -8.06 -11.73
CA PHE A 18 -11.94 -9.16 -10.77
C PHE A 18 -13.30 -9.86 -10.70
N LYS A 19 -13.32 -11.12 -10.23
CA LYS A 19 -14.55 -11.95 -10.09
C LYS A 19 -15.72 -11.27 -9.35
N ALA A 20 -15.47 -10.20 -8.60
CA ALA A 20 -16.48 -9.45 -7.83
C ALA A 20 -17.14 -8.28 -8.60
N GLY A 21 -16.97 -8.17 -9.91
CA GLY A 21 -17.55 -7.08 -10.72
C GLY A 21 -16.84 -5.72 -10.55
N LEU A 22 -15.75 -5.69 -9.79
CA LEU A 22 -14.87 -4.51 -9.65
C LEU A 22 -13.93 -4.42 -10.85
N THR A 23 -13.92 -3.25 -11.49
CA THR A 23 -12.96 -2.92 -12.55
C THR A 23 -11.79 -2.17 -11.95
N HIS A 24 -10.59 -2.69 -12.14
CA HIS A 24 -9.32 -2.08 -11.79
C HIS A 24 -8.62 -1.59 -13.06
N PHE A 25 -7.95 -0.44 -12.99
CA PHE A 25 -7.23 0.12 -14.13
C PHE A 25 -5.72 0.06 -13.88
N MET A 26 -5.03 -0.70 -14.72
CA MET A 26 -3.58 -0.60 -14.84
C MET A 26 -3.23 0.46 -15.88
N TYR A 27 -2.04 1.05 -15.81
CA TYR A 27 -1.62 2.05 -16.79
C TYR A 27 -0.32 1.66 -17.47
N ALA A 28 -0.36 1.55 -18.79
CA ALA A 28 0.77 1.17 -19.62
C ALA A 28 1.49 2.39 -20.20
N LYS A 29 2.82 2.36 -20.15
CA LYS A 29 3.70 3.33 -20.78
C LYS A 29 4.78 2.61 -21.58
N LYS A 30 5.00 3.02 -22.83
CA LYS A 30 6.12 2.51 -23.64
C LYS A 30 7.45 2.95 -23.00
N LEU A 31 8.32 1.99 -22.70
CA LEU A 31 9.65 2.24 -22.15
C LEU A 31 10.72 2.17 -23.25
N ARG A 32 10.62 1.14 -24.12
CA ARG A 32 11.54 0.85 -25.23
C ARG A 32 10.75 0.28 -26.42
N LYS A 33 11.43 -0.13 -27.51
CA LYS A 33 10.79 -0.76 -28.68
C LYS A 33 9.90 -1.95 -28.29
N ASN A 34 10.42 -2.87 -27.47
CA ASN A 34 9.71 -4.08 -27.04
C ASN A 34 9.42 -4.09 -25.52
N GLY A 35 9.53 -2.94 -24.85
CA GLY A 35 9.44 -2.85 -23.40
C GLY A 35 8.31 -1.93 -22.96
N ILE A 36 7.51 -2.38 -22.01
CA ILE A 36 6.39 -1.64 -21.44
C ILE A 36 6.49 -1.59 -19.92
N LEU A 37 6.15 -0.44 -19.35
CA LEU A 37 6.02 -0.22 -17.92
C LEU A 37 4.54 -0.13 -17.56
N ILE A 38 4.13 -0.91 -16.58
CA ILE A 38 2.79 -0.97 -16.04
C ILE A 38 2.79 -0.36 -14.65
N TYR A 39 1.93 0.63 -14.44
CA TYR A 39 1.66 1.25 -13.14
C TYR A 39 0.35 0.77 -12.55
N ASN A 40 0.17 1.06 -11.26
CA ASN A 40 -1.03 0.73 -10.49
C ASN A 40 -1.31 -0.77 -10.52
N VAL A 41 -0.27 -1.58 -10.35
CA VAL A 41 -0.42 -3.03 -10.18
C VAL A 41 -1.12 -3.29 -8.85
N HIS A 42 -2.20 -4.05 -8.87
CA HIS A 42 -2.99 -4.30 -7.67
C HIS A 42 -2.17 -5.15 -6.67
N PRO A 43 -2.27 -4.92 -5.34
CA PRO A 43 -1.46 -5.66 -4.35
C PRO A 43 -1.62 -7.18 -4.37
N LEU A 44 -2.77 -7.66 -4.85
CA LEU A 44 -3.08 -9.09 -5.00
C LEU A 44 -2.59 -9.69 -6.34
N MET A 45 -1.99 -8.88 -7.22
CA MET A 45 -1.36 -9.34 -8.46
C MET A 45 0.09 -9.67 -8.17
N ASP A 46 0.41 -10.95 -8.09
CA ASP A 46 1.78 -11.42 -7.98
C ASP A 46 2.47 -11.49 -9.36
N ALA A 47 3.79 -11.69 -9.36
CA ALA A 47 4.56 -11.79 -10.60
C ALA A 47 4.05 -12.90 -11.53
N ARG A 48 3.52 -14.00 -10.97
CA ARG A 48 3.04 -15.15 -11.75
C ARG A 48 1.73 -14.84 -12.48
N SER A 49 0.73 -14.32 -11.78
CA SER A 49 -0.56 -13.92 -12.36
C SER A 49 -0.38 -12.81 -13.38
N LEU A 50 0.52 -11.84 -13.12
CA LEU A 50 0.92 -10.82 -14.07
C LEU A 50 1.55 -11.43 -15.34
N PHE A 51 2.49 -12.37 -15.18
CA PHE A 51 3.10 -13.06 -16.31
C PHE A 51 2.06 -13.82 -17.14
N GLU A 52 1.21 -14.62 -16.50
CA GLU A 52 0.15 -15.39 -17.16
C GLU A 52 -0.82 -14.48 -17.92
N PHE A 53 -1.20 -13.34 -17.31
CA PHE A 53 -2.07 -12.36 -17.95
C PHE A 53 -1.41 -11.72 -19.19
N PHE A 54 -0.21 -11.17 -19.05
CA PHE A 54 0.46 -10.46 -20.14
C PHE A 54 0.97 -11.40 -21.25
N LYS A 55 1.17 -12.68 -20.94
CA LYS A 55 1.49 -13.70 -21.95
C LYS A 55 0.40 -13.84 -23.03
N SER A 56 -0.85 -13.47 -22.73
CA SER A 56 -1.93 -13.45 -23.72
C SER A 56 -1.71 -12.44 -24.86
N PHE A 57 -0.84 -11.43 -24.67
CA PHE A 57 -0.50 -10.45 -25.68
C PHE A 57 0.71 -10.87 -26.55
N GLY A 58 1.50 -11.83 -26.08
CA GLY A 58 2.62 -12.46 -26.78
C GLY A 58 3.70 -12.98 -25.85
N GLU A 59 4.80 -13.48 -26.43
CA GLU A 59 5.87 -14.11 -25.65
C GLU A 59 6.70 -13.06 -24.89
N ILE A 60 6.84 -13.30 -23.58
CA ILE A 60 7.55 -12.43 -22.65
C ILE A 60 8.98 -12.94 -22.49
N THR A 61 9.96 -12.08 -22.76
CA THR A 61 11.38 -12.37 -22.59
C THR A 61 11.88 -12.01 -21.19
N SER A 62 11.30 -10.99 -20.56
CA SER A 62 11.66 -10.57 -19.20
C SER A 62 10.49 -9.93 -18.46
N LEU A 63 10.40 -10.22 -17.16
CA LEU A 63 9.48 -9.56 -16.22
C LEU A 63 10.27 -9.06 -15.02
N ARG A 64 10.17 -7.77 -14.72
CA ARG A 64 10.62 -7.17 -13.46
C ARG A 64 9.41 -6.64 -12.71
N TYR A 65 9.17 -7.12 -11.50
CA TYR A 65 8.05 -6.72 -10.66
C TYR A 65 8.54 -6.04 -9.38
N SER A 66 7.99 -4.87 -9.08
CA SER A 66 8.27 -4.07 -7.88
C SER A 66 6.97 -3.91 -7.08
N PRO A 67 6.69 -4.81 -6.12
CA PRO A 67 5.53 -4.67 -5.23
C PRO A 67 5.48 -3.33 -4.46
N PRO A 68 6.60 -2.82 -3.89
CA PRO A 68 6.56 -1.55 -3.14
C PRO A 68 6.15 -0.34 -3.98
N GLU A 69 6.47 -0.36 -5.27
CA GLU A 69 6.19 0.74 -6.19
C GLU A 69 4.90 0.52 -7.00
N ALA A 70 4.20 -0.59 -6.76
CA ALA A 70 3.02 -1.04 -7.52
C ALA A 70 3.26 -1.02 -9.04
N GLN A 71 4.43 -1.50 -9.47
CA GLN A 71 4.91 -1.40 -10.85
C GLN A 71 5.44 -2.72 -11.38
N ALA A 72 5.28 -2.93 -12.69
CA ALA A 72 5.87 -4.05 -13.40
C ALA A 72 6.41 -3.62 -14.77
N VAL A 73 7.57 -4.13 -15.16
CA VAL A 73 8.16 -3.93 -16.49
C VAL A 73 8.16 -5.27 -17.22
N PHE A 74 7.59 -5.26 -18.42
CA PHE A 74 7.59 -6.42 -19.32
C PHE A 74 8.42 -6.11 -20.55
N GLU A 75 9.25 -7.05 -20.95
CA GLU A 75 9.92 -7.06 -22.24
C GLU A 75 9.35 -8.22 -23.07
N PHE A 76 8.94 -7.93 -24.30
CA PHE A 76 8.35 -8.87 -25.24
C PHE A 76 9.34 -9.21 -26.35
N ASP A 77 9.10 -10.31 -27.04
CA ASP A 77 9.90 -10.70 -28.20
C ASP A 77 9.68 -9.76 -29.40
N THR A 78 8.43 -9.30 -29.61
CA THR A 78 8.06 -8.43 -30.74
C THR A 78 7.48 -7.08 -30.31
N VAL A 79 7.66 -6.06 -31.16
CA VAL A 79 7.10 -4.71 -30.95
C VAL A 79 5.56 -4.72 -31.00
N GLU A 80 5.00 -5.60 -31.83
CA GLU A 80 3.55 -5.72 -32.04
C GLU A 80 2.80 -6.05 -30.74
N CYS A 81 3.42 -6.78 -29.82
CA CYS A 81 2.86 -7.06 -28.49
C CYS A 81 2.66 -5.77 -27.68
N VAL A 82 3.64 -4.86 -27.72
CA VAL A 82 3.56 -3.57 -27.03
C VAL A 82 2.47 -2.72 -27.65
N ASP A 83 2.40 -2.67 -28.98
CA ASP A 83 1.42 -1.84 -29.69
C ASP A 83 -0.01 -2.36 -29.44
N LYS A 84 -0.23 -3.67 -29.38
CA LYS A 84 -1.52 -4.28 -28.97
C LYS A 84 -1.97 -3.87 -27.57
N ILE A 85 -1.03 -3.76 -26.62
CA ILE A 85 -1.35 -3.33 -25.26
C ILE A 85 -1.70 -1.84 -25.24
N LEU A 86 -0.91 -1.01 -25.95
CA LEU A 86 -1.11 0.43 -26.01
C LEU A 86 -2.36 0.84 -26.82
N SER A 87 -2.85 -0.03 -27.70
CA SER A 87 -4.09 0.14 -28.46
C SER A 87 -5.32 -0.48 -27.77
N THR A 88 -5.22 -0.83 -26.48
CA THR A 88 -6.34 -1.43 -25.74
C THR A 88 -7.51 -0.45 -25.65
N PRO A 89 -8.69 -0.79 -26.22
CA PRO A 89 -9.84 0.11 -26.17
C PRO A 89 -10.46 0.12 -24.77
N LEU A 90 -11.03 1.25 -24.36
CA LEU A 90 -11.65 1.40 -23.03
C LEU A 90 -12.85 0.45 -22.82
N THR A 91 -13.51 0.05 -23.91
CA THR A 91 -14.66 -0.86 -23.95
C THR A 91 -14.28 -2.30 -23.59
N LYS A 92 -13.00 -2.67 -23.73
CA LYS A 92 -12.54 -4.06 -23.55
C LYS A 92 -11.99 -4.28 -22.15
N ILE A 93 -12.79 -4.89 -21.30
CA ILE A 93 -12.42 -5.27 -19.94
C ILE A 93 -11.86 -6.70 -19.96
N TYR A 94 -10.63 -6.88 -19.49
CA TYR A 94 -10.01 -8.20 -19.42
C TYR A 94 -10.28 -8.87 -18.08
N GLU A 95 -10.63 -10.14 -18.08
CA GLU A 95 -10.74 -10.90 -16.83
C GLU A 95 -9.34 -11.18 -16.27
N PHE A 96 -9.11 -10.80 -15.01
CA PHE A 96 -7.86 -11.08 -14.30
C PHE A 96 -8.10 -12.08 -13.18
N LYS A 97 -7.38 -13.20 -13.23
CA LYS A 97 -7.41 -14.23 -12.19
C LYS A 97 -6.42 -13.86 -11.11
N LEU A 98 -6.93 -13.39 -9.98
CA LEU A 98 -6.12 -13.20 -8.78
C LEU A 98 -5.68 -14.55 -8.22
N THR A 99 -4.47 -14.59 -7.68
CA THR A 99 -3.98 -15.74 -6.93
C THR A 99 -4.81 -15.88 -5.65
N ASP A 100 -5.32 -17.07 -5.37
CA ASP A 100 -6.03 -17.34 -4.12
C ASP A 100 -5.05 -17.19 -2.96
N ILE A 101 -5.17 -16.10 -2.21
CA ILE A 101 -4.38 -15.89 -1.00
C ILE A 101 -5.12 -16.54 0.15
N HIS A 102 -4.62 -17.69 0.61
CA HIS A 102 -5.02 -18.22 1.90
C HIS A 102 -4.38 -17.35 2.99
N MET A 103 -5.10 -16.34 3.48
CA MET A 103 -4.68 -15.66 4.70
C MET A 103 -4.75 -16.66 5.85
N PRO A 104 -3.66 -16.89 6.61
CA PRO A 104 -3.73 -17.70 7.81
C PRO A 104 -4.69 -17.07 8.81
N ASP A 105 -5.55 -17.87 9.47
CA ASP A 105 -6.60 -17.39 10.39
C ASP A 105 -6.07 -16.44 11.48
N ARG A 106 -4.80 -16.61 11.88
CA ARG A 106 -4.14 -15.74 12.86
C ARG A 106 -4.09 -14.26 12.44
N HIS A 107 -4.08 -13.96 11.14
CA HIS A 107 -4.05 -12.59 10.61
C HIS A 107 -5.45 -12.02 10.36
N ILE A 108 -6.45 -12.90 10.19
CA ILE A 108 -7.87 -12.52 10.05
C ILE A 108 -8.45 -12.15 11.43
N ASN A 109 -8.03 -12.88 12.46
CA ASN A 109 -8.51 -12.70 13.84
C ASN A 109 -7.59 -11.85 14.72
N GLN A 110 -6.48 -11.34 14.18
CA GLN A 110 -5.66 -10.37 14.89
C GLN A 110 -6.38 -9.03 14.89
N ASN A 111 -6.77 -8.57 16.07
CA ASN A 111 -7.19 -7.19 16.26
C ASN A 111 -6.01 -6.32 15.78
N PRO A 112 -6.19 -5.48 14.75
CA PRO A 112 -5.06 -4.81 14.15
C PRO A 112 -4.32 -3.96 15.20
N GLU A 113 -2.99 -3.90 15.18
CA GLU A 113 -2.22 -3.12 16.18
C GLU A 113 -2.61 -1.63 16.24
N TRP A 114 -3.23 -1.11 15.17
CA TRP A 114 -3.78 0.24 15.07
C TRP A 114 -5.20 0.38 15.64
N VAL A 115 -5.92 -0.72 15.89
CA VAL A 115 -7.14 -0.77 16.69
C VAL A 115 -6.72 -0.89 18.16
N LYS A 116 -6.23 0.21 18.72
CA LYS A 116 -6.03 0.30 20.17
C LYS A 116 -7.41 0.39 20.82
N ASP A 117 -7.69 -0.52 21.74
CA ASP A 117 -8.83 -0.36 22.64
C ASP A 117 -8.69 1.00 23.34
N TYR A 118 -9.57 1.94 22.97
CA TYR A 118 -9.55 3.30 23.48
C TYR A 118 -9.66 3.34 24.99
N GLN A 119 -10.41 2.42 25.60
CA GLN A 119 -10.58 2.38 27.05
C GLN A 119 -9.28 1.96 27.74
N LYS A 120 -8.59 0.96 27.19
CA LYS A 120 -7.27 0.55 27.68
C LYS A 120 -6.23 1.65 27.50
N SER A 121 -6.18 2.27 26.32
CA SER A 121 -5.23 3.37 26.04
C SER A 121 -5.47 4.59 26.95
N LYS A 122 -6.73 4.88 27.28
CA LYS A 122 -7.09 5.93 28.24
C LYS A 122 -6.61 5.59 29.65
N SER A 123 -6.93 4.38 30.14
CA SER A 123 -6.50 3.91 31.47
C SER A 123 -4.98 3.93 31.64
N ASP A 124 -4.24 3.46 30.63
CA ASP A 124 -2.77 3.45 30.65
C ASP A 124 -2.22 4.89 30.71
N SER A 125 -2.82 5.81 29.94
CA SER A 125 -2.42 7.23 29.94
C SER A 125 -2.72 7.91 31.28
N GLU A 126 -3.88 7.62 31.88
CA GLU A 126 -4.25 8.14 33.20
C GLU A 126 -3.30 7.64 34.29
N THR A 127 -2.90 6.36 34.23
CA THR A 127 -1.93 5.76 35.17
C THR A 127 -0.57 6.44 35.07
N VAL A 128 -0.06 6.65 33.84
CA VAL A 128 1.21 7.35 33.61
C VAL A 128 1.17 8.79 34.15
N LEU A 129 0.05 9.50 33.97
CA LEU A 129 -0.12 10.85 34.51
C LEU A 129 -0.16 10.86 36.04
N GLN A 130 -0.88 9.92 36.65
CA GLN A 130 -0.93 9.79 38.11
C GLN A 130 0.46 9.53 38.69
N ASP A 131 1.23 8.61 38.10
CA ASP A 131 2.60 8.32 38.53
C ASP A 131 3.53 9.52 38.37
N TYR A 132 3.39 10.27 37.27
CA TYR A 132 4.15 11.50 37.05
C TYR A 132 3.87 12.54 38.14
N PHE A 133 2.60 12.81 38.45
CA PHE A 133 2.23 13.76 39.49
C PHE A 133 2.64 13.29 40.89
N LYS A 134 2.48 11.99 41.18
CA LYS A 134 2.92 11.40 42.45
C LYS A 134 4.42 11.58 42.66
N LYS A 135 5.24 11.22 41.66
CA LYS A 135 6.70 11.44 41.70
C LYS A 135 7.07 12.90 41.87
N ARG A 136 6.34 13.82 41.23
CA ARG A 136 6.57 15.28 41.34
C ARG A 136 6.22 15.83 42.72
N ILE A 137 5.17 15.31 43.36
CA ILE A 137 4.81 15.67 44.73
C ILE A 137 5.79 15.08 45.74
N GLU A 138 6.26 13.85 45.51
CA GLU A 138 7.26 13.20 46.35
C GLU A 138 8.62 13.91 46.24
N SER A 139 9.02 14.33 45.04
CA SER A 139 10.26 15.09 44.84
C SER A 139 10.19 16.48 45.46
N SER A 140 9.01 17.12 45.50
CA SER A 140 8.84 18.42 46.17
C SER A 140 8.79 18.34 47.71
N LYS A 141 8.72 17.12 48.27
CA LYS A 141 8.65 16.87 49.72
C LYS A 141 9.97 16.39 50.34
N LYS A 142 11.02 16.20 49.53
CA LYS A 142 12.34 15.83 50.06
C LYS A 142 13.02 17.06 50.67
N PRO A 143 13.34 17.05 51.97
CA PRO A 143 14.19 18.07 52.56
C PRO A 143 15.61 17.96 51.98
N ASP A 144 16.34 19.07 51.97
CA ASP A 144 17.78 19.07 51.74
C ASP A 144 18.56 18.47 52.92
N ASP A 145 19.89 18.37 52.80
CA ASP A 145 20.77 17.78 53.83
C ASP A 145 20.71 18.51 55.18
N ASP A 146 20.19 19.75 55.21
CA ASP A 146 19.98 20.56 56.42
C ASP A 146 18.52 20.52 56.94
N GLY A 147 17.66 19.70 56.32
CA GLY A 147 16.28 19.46 56.78
C GLY A 147 15.24 20.48 56.31
N TRP A 148 15.58 21.38 55.38
CA TRP A 148 14.69 22.42 54.89
C TRP A 148 14.00 22.02 53.58
N ILE A 149 12.73 22.42 53.42
CA ILE A 149 11.96 22.24 52.17
C ILE A 149 11.86 23.60 51.48
N THR A 150 12.59 23.79 50.38
CA THR A 150 12.56 25.05 49.62
C THR A 150 11.41 25.04 48.61
N VAL A 151 10.41 25.90 48.81
CA VAL A 151 9.30 26.10 47.87
C VAL A 151 9.63 27.26 46.93
N THR A 152 10.01 26.97 45.68
CA THR A 152 10.22 28.02 44.67
C THR A 152 8.88 28.58 44.20
N LYS A 153 8.60 29.84 44.55
CA LYS A 153 7.43 30.57 44.06
C LYS A 153 7.77 31.12 42.67
N GLY A 154 7.37 30.42 41.61
CA GLY A 154 7.69 30.85 40.25
C GLY A 154 6.84 30.18 39.19
N ILE A 155 6.12 31.01 38.44
CA ILE A 155 5.38 30.73 37.21
C ILE A 155 6.30 29.96 36.25
N ARG A 156 5.78 28.91 35.60
CA ARG A 156 6.52 28.08 34.65
C ARG A 156 7.09 28.94 33.50
N PRO A 157 8.29 28.66 32.98
CA PRO A 157 8.72 29.20 31.69
C PRO A 157 7.77 28.76 30.56
#